data_AF-A0A1H7AJ07-F1
#
_entry.id   AF-A0A1H7AJ07-F1
#
_cell.length_a   1.000
_cell.length_b   1.000
_cell.length_c   1.000
_cell.angle_alpha   90.00
_cell.angle_beta   90.00
_cell.angle_gamma   90.00
#
_symmetry.space_group_name_H-M   'P 1'
#
loop_
_entity.id
_entity.type
_entity.pdbx_description
1 polymer ?
#
loop_
_entity_poly.entity_id
_entity_poly.type
_entity_poly.pdbx_seq_one_letter_code
_entity_poly.pdbx_strand_id
1 'polypeptide(L)'
;MTVHAAVWRGAGDEHSEAVIMDQADHLGQVWIMFSKGEDPLLAKRFRDKAVKEIFARWPATLALPIMPTGAIPLHRDLVRTENGYEVAHSAAARYTVEGDH
;
A
#
# COMPACT_ATOMS: atom_id res chain seq x y z
N MET A 1 11.79 -12.04 -3.67
CA MET A 1 10.64 -11.71 -4.52
C MET A 1 10.31 -12.92 -5.37
N THR A 2 9.17 -13.54 -5.10
CA THR A 2 8.60 -14.68 -5.84
C THR A 2 7.35 -14.28 -6.64
N VAL A 3 6.74 -13.14 -6.33
CA VAL A 3 5.59 -12.56 -7.01
C VAL A 3 5.88 -11.10 -7.32
N HIS A 4 5.73 -10.72 -8.59
CA HIS A 4 5.75 -9.33 -9.03
C HIS A 4 4.84 -9.18 -10.24
N ALA A 5 3.81 -8.35 -10.12
CA ALA A 5 2.95 -8.00 -11.26
C ALA A 5 2.48 -6.56 -11.13
N ALA A 6 2.22 -5.91 -12.25
CA ALA A 6 1.80 -4.52 -12.27
C ALA A 6 0.70 -4.30 -13.31
N VAL A 7 -0.16 -3.32 -13.04
CA VAL A 7 -1.15 -2.81 -13.97
C VAL A 7 -0.63 -1.49 -14.51
N TRP A 8 -0.51 -1.41 -15.83
CA TRP A 8 -0.11 -0.21 -16.54
C TRP A 8 -1.26 0.31 -17.39
N ARG A 9 -1.26 1.63 -17.62
CA ARG A 9 -2.22 2.31 -18.49
C ARG A 9 -1.47 3.02 -19.62
N GLY A 10 -2.07 2.90 -20.80
CA GLY A 10 -1.62 3.53 -22.04
C GLY A 10 -1.15 2.48 -23.05
N ALA A 11 -0.91 2.90 -24.29
CA ALA A 11 -0.63 1.96 -25.37
C ALA A 11 0.79 1.36 -25.26
N GLY A 12 1.69 2.05 -24.56
CA GLY A 12 3.07 1.65 -24.32
C GLY A 12 3.40 1.52 -22.83
N ASP A 13 2.40 1.20 -21.99
CA ASP A 13 2.58 1.02 -20.54
C ASP A 13 3.22 2.25 -19.86
N GLU A 14 2.78 3.45 -20.23
CA GLU A 14 3.41 4.69 -19.82
C GLU A 14 3.16 5.05 -18.34
N HIS A 15 2.05 4.56 -17.77
CA HIS A 15 1.64 4.92 -16.43
C HIS A 15 1.34 3.69 -15.57
N SER A 16 2.17 3.44 -14.55
CA SER A 16 1.90 2.41 -13.54
C SER A 16 0.72 2.84 -12.67
N GLU A 17 -0.33 2.02 -12.60
CA GLU A 17 -1.53 2.26 -11.80
C GLU A 17 -1.50 1.49 -10.48
N ALA A 18 -1.05 0.24 -10.51
CA ALA A 18 -0.85 -0.58 -9.32
C ALA A 18 0.28 -1.59 -9.50
N VAL A 19 0.92 -1.97 -8.40
CA VAL A 19 1.92 -3.02 -8.35
C VAL A 19 1.63 -3.96 -7.20
N ILE A 20 1.88 -5.24 -7.42
CA ILE A 20 1.92 -6.26 -6.39
C ILE A 20 3.31 -6.85 -6.26
N MET A 21 3.80 -7.01 -5.04
CA MET A 21 5.10 -7.64 -4.80
C MET A 21 5.23 -8.29 -3.43
N ASP A 22 6.05 -9.34 -3.35
CA ASP A 22 6.59 -9.87 -2.10
C ASP A 22 8.07 -9.45 -1.92
N GLN A 23 8.35 -8.57 -0.96
CA GLN A 23 9.72 -8.22 -0.59
C GLN A 23 10.37 -9.33 0.22
N ALA A 24 11.70 -9.27 0.29
CA ALA A 24 12.53 -10.29 0.92
C ALA A 24 12.25 -10.47 2.43
N ASP A 25 11.71 -9.45 3.08
CA ASP A 25 11.37 -9.44 4.50
C ASP A 25 9.96 -9.98 4.82
N HIS A 26 9.17 -10.38 3.81
CA HIS A 26 7.80 -10.85 4.01
C HIS A 26 7.35 -11.94 3.00
N LEU A 27 8.16 -12.98 2.82
CA LEU A 27 7.81 -14.13 1.97
C LEU A 27 6.47 -14.75 2.39
N GLY A 28 5.54 -14.87 1.43
CA GLY A 28 4.18 -15.38 1.66
C GLY A 28 3.12 -14.30 1.91
N GLN A 29 3.50 -13.02 1.99
CA GLN A 29 2.58 -11.88 2.01
C GLN A 29 2.86 -10.97 0.81
N VAL A 30 1.81 -10.58 0.09
CA VAL A 30 1.91 -9.73 -1.09
C VAL A 30 1.34 -8.35 -0.76
N TRP A 31 2.12 -7.32 -1.04
CA TRP A 31 1.69 -5.93 -0.93
C TRP A 31 1.01 -5.52 -2.21
N ILE A 32 -0.10 -4.80 -2.09
CA ILE A 32 -0.79 -4.18 -3.22
C ILE A 32 -0.66 -2.67 -3.04
N MET A 33 0.09 -2.03 -3.93
CA MET A 33 0.35 -0.60 -3.91
C MET A 33 -0.31 0.06 -5.11
N PHE A 34 -0.89 1.24 -4.89
CA PHE A 34 -1.53 2.04 -5.93
C PHE A 34 -0.74 3.32 -6.13
N SER A 35 -0.46 3.67 -7.38
CA SER A 35 0.20 4.92 -7.72
C SER A 35 -0.73 6.10 -7.46
N LYS A 36 -0.14 7.27 -7.16
CA LYS A 36 -0.89 8.54 -7.14
C LYS A 36 -1.45 8.90 -8.53
N GLY A 37 -0.77 8.45 -9.59
CA GLY A 37 -1.06 8.79 -10.98
C GLY A 37 -0.80 10.25 -11.31
N GLU A 38 -0.72 10.56 -12.62
CA GLU A 38 -0.65 11.94 -13.11
C GLU A 38 -2.01 12.65 -12.99
N ASP A 39 -3.10 11.92 -13.22
CA ASP A 39 -4.47 12.35 -12.92
C ASP A 39 -4.92 11.72 -11.59
N PRO A 40 -4.92 12.49 -10.47
CA PRO A 40 -5.24 11.95 -9.16
C PRO A 40 -6.70 11.50 -9.05
N LEU A 41 -7.62 12.08 -9.81
CA LEU A 41 -9.03 11.72 -9.76
C LEU A 41 -9.25 10.37 -10.45
N LEU A 42 -8.60 10.16 -11.60
CA LEU A 42 -8.64 8.88 -12.30
C LEU A 42 -7.98 7.77 -11.48
N ALA A 43 -6.79 8.03 -10.95
CA ALA A 43 -6.07 7.08 -10.09
C ALA A 43 -6.90 6.70 -8.85
N LYS A 44 -7.53 7.69 -8.20
CA LYS A 44 -8.44 7.44 -7.08
C LYS A 44 -9.61 6.55 -7.49
N ARG A 45 -10.25 6.79 -8.64
CA ARG A 45 -11.37 5.98 -9.14
C ARG A 45 -10.95 4.54 -9.40
N PHE A 46 -9.79 4.34 -10.04
CA PHE A 46 -9.23 3.01 -10.27
C PHE A 46 -8.96 2.28 -8.95
N ARG A 47 -8.22 2.93 -8.04
CA ARG A 47 -7.93 2.39 -6.70
C ARG A 47 -9.19 2.01 -5.95
N ASP A 48 -10.17 2.91 -5.84
CA ASP A 48 -11.37 2.66 -5.04
C ASP A 48 -12.18 1.47 -5.60
N LYS A 49 -12.25 1.33 -6.93
CA LYS A 49 -12.88 0.18 -7.58
C LYS A 49 -12.09 -1.11 -7.32
N ALA A 50 -10.77 -1.09 -7.52
CA ALA A 50 -9.92 -2.26 -7.32
C ALA A 50 -9.95 -2.73 -5.85
N VAL A 51 -9.85 -1.82 -4.89
CA VAL A 51 -9.94 -2.11 -3.46
C VAL A 51 -11.26 -2.79 -3.13
N LYS A 52 -12.39 -2.27 -3.65
CA LYS A 52 -13.70 -2.91 -3.45
C LYS A 52 -13.72 -4.36 -3.94
N GLU A 53 -13.21 -4.63 -5.14
CA GLU A 53 -13.16 -5.98 -5.71
C GLU A 53 -12.21 -6.91 -4.94
N ILE A 54 -11.06 -6.38 -4.48
CA ILE A 54 -10.09 -7.10 -3.66
C ILE A 54 -10.74 -7.57 -2.35
N PHE A 55 -11.41 -6.67 -1.62
CA PHE A 55 -12.07 -7.04 -0.36
C PHE A 55 -13.25 -7.99 -0.56
N ALA A 56 -13.97 -7.88 -1.68
CA ALA A 56 -15.06 -8.81 -2.02
C ALA A 56 -14.54 -10.23 -2.29
N ARG A 57 -13.37 -10.35 -2.96
CA ARG A 57 -12.77 -11.64 -3.30
C ARG A 57 -11.93 -12.24 -2.18
N TRP A 58 -11.25 -11.40 -1.41
CA TRP A 58 -10.36 -11.78 -0.32
C TRP A 58 -10.71 -10.99 0.95
N PRO A 59 -11.73 -11.41 1.71
CA PRO A 59 -12.17 -10.68 2.91
C PRO A 59 -11.12 -10.61 4.03
N ALA A 60 -10.12 -11.50 4.01
CA ALA A 60 -9.01 -11.49 4.95
C ALA A 60 -7.90 -10.48 4.59
N THR A 61 -8.04 -9.74 3.49
CA THR A 61 -7.11 -8.65 3.14
C THR A 61 -7.11 -7.58 4.24
N LEU A 62 -5.93 -7.10 4.58
CA LEU A 62 -5.72 -6.08 5.62
C LEU A 62 -5.13 -4.83 4.99
N ALA A 63 -5.59 -3.67 5.45
CA ALA A 63 -5.04 -2.38 5.07
C ALA A 63 -3.84 -2.02 5.96
N LEU A 64 -2.88 -1.33 5.36
CA LEU A 64 -1.71 -0.81 6.04
C LEU A 64 -1.91 0.68 6.30
N PRO A 65 -1.38 1.19 7.43
CA PRO A 65 -1.49 2.61 7.71
C PRO A 65 -0.55 3.38 6.78
N ILE A 66 -1.06 4.44 6.16
CA ILE A 66 -0.25 5.38 5.39
C ILE A 66 0.09 6.53 6.32
N MET A 67 1.38 6.81 6.50
CA MET A 67 1.84 7.87 7.42
C MET A 67 1.50 9.25 6.85
N PRO A 68 1.43 10.31 7.68
CA PRO A 68 1.19 11.66 7.19
C PRO A 68 2.20 12.13 6.15
N THR A 69 3.44 11.62 6.21
CA THR A 69 4.50 11.83 5.21
C THR A 69 4.24 11.13 3.87
N GLY A 70 3.21 10.29 3.78
CA GLY A 70 3.00 9.36 2.68
C GLY A 70 3.84 8.09 2.77
N ALA A 71 4.69 7.95 3.80
CA ALA A 71 5.52 6.77 3.99
C ALA A 71 4.66 5.54 4.37
N ILE A 72 5.12 4.38 3.92
CA ILE A 72 4.62 3.09 4.32
C ILE A 72 5.54 2.57 5.45
N PRO A 73 5.03 2.22 6.63
CA PRO A 73 5.87 1.68 7.69
C PRO A 73 6.48 0.34 7.33
N LEU A 74 7.66 0.07 7.88
CA LEU A 74 8.35 -1.20 7.70
C LEU A 74 7.57 -2.34 8.36
N HIS A 75 7.64 -3.54 7.78
CA HIS A 75 6.94 -4.71 8.30
C HIS A 75 7.21 -4.97 9.78
N ARG A 76 8.48 -4.88 10.20
CA ARG A 76 8.90 -5.07 11.61
C ARG A 76 8.32 -4.05 12.59
N ASP A 77 7.83 -2.93 12.09
CA ASP A 77 7.26 -1.85 12.88
C ASP A 77 5.73 -1.91 12.90
N LEU A 78 5.13 -2.91 12.27
CA LEU A 78 3.68 -3.07 12.20
C LEU A 78 3.19 -4.15 13.16
N VAL A 79 2.11 -3.84 13.87
CA VAL A 79 1.37 -4.78 14.71
C VAL A 79 0.03 -5.06 14.05
N ARG A 80 -0.29 -6.35 13.88
CA ARG A 80 -1.58 -6.76 13.33
C ARG A 80 -2.68 -6.51 14.34
N THR A 81 -3.78 -5.89 13.90
CA THR A 81 -5.01 -5.70 14.67
C THR A 81 -6.16 -6.48 14.03
N GLU A 82 -7.34 -6.43 14.62
CA GLU A 82 -8.56 -7.03 14.02
C GLU A 82 -8.91 -6.39 12.66
N ASN A 83 -8.61 -5.09 12.51
CA ASN A 83 -9.03 -4.30 11.34
C ASN A 83 -7.90 -3.98 10.36
N GLY A 84 -6.66 -4.43 10.61
CA GLY A 84 -5.54 -4.10 9.76
C GLY A 84 -4.19 -4.17 10.46
N TYR A 85 -3.39 -3.13 10.25
CA TYR A 85 -2.12 -2.93 10.94
C TYR A 85 -2.05 -1.54 11.55
N GLU A 86 -1.33 -1.45 12.66
CA GLU A 86 -0.93 -0.19 13.28
C GLU A 86 0.58 -0.15 13.45
N VAL A 87 1.15 1.05 13.55
CA VAL A 87 2.56 1.20 13.87
C VAL A 87 2.78 0.87 15.35
N ALA A 88 3.74 -0.01 15.64
CA ALA A 88 4.15 -0.33 16.99
C ALA A 88 4.49 0.94 17.77
N HIS A 89 4.01 1.05 19.01
CA HIS A 89 4.25 2.23 19.84
C HIS A 89 5.75 2.58 19.97
N SER A 90 6.62 1.58 20.06
CA SER A 90 8.08 1.76 20.12
C SER A 90 8.69 2.34 18.84
N ALA A 91 7.98 2.26 17.71
CA ALA A 91 8.41 2.75 16.41
C ALA A 91 7.74 4.07 15.99
N ALA A 92 6.66 4.47 16.66
CA ALA A 92 5.78 5.57 16.26
C ALA A 92 6.54 6.88 15.98
N ALA A 93 7.54 7.22 16.82
CA ALA A 93 8.34 8.44 16.68
C ALA A 93 9.10 8.55 15.34
N ARG A 94 9.37 7.44 14.64
CA ARG A 94 10.04 7.45 13.33
C ARG A 94 9.12 7.89 12.18
N TYR A 95 7.82 7.91 12.42
CA TYR A 95 6.80 8.12 11.39
C TYR A 95 5.94 9.36 11.62
N THR A 96 6.19 10.08 12.72
CA THR A 96 5.62 11.41 12.97
C THR A 96 6.36 12.46 12.15
N VAL A 97 5.64 13.45 11.65
CA VAL A 97 6.22 14.65 11.05
C VAL A 97 6.73 15.50 12.21
N GLU A 98 8.04 15.70 12.35
CA GLU A 98 8.54 16.81 13.17
C GLU A 98 7.99 18.09 12.54
N GLY A 99 7.18 18.84 13.28
CA GLY A 99 6.61 20.09 12.77
C GLY A 99 7.74 21.04 12.41
N ASP A 100 7.68 21.58 11.19
CA ASP A 100 8.50 22.73 10.80
C ASP A 100 8.31 23.85 11.83
N HIS A 101 9.39 24.22 12.50
CA HIS A 101 9.55 25.50 13.21
C HIS A 101 10.07 26.56 12.25
#